data_AF-A0A438HEB3-F1
#
_entry.id   AF-A0A438HEB3-F1
#
_cell.length_a   1.000
_cell.length_b   1.000
_cell.length_c   1.000
_cell.angle_alpha   90.00
_cell.angle_beta   90.00
_cell.angle_gamma   90.00
#
_symmetry.space_group_name_H-M   'P 1'
#
loop_
_entity.id
_entity.type
_entity.pdbx_description
1 polymer ?
#
loop_
_entity_poly.entity_id
_entity_poly.type
_entity_poly.pdbx_seq_one_letter_code
_entity_poly.pdbx_strand_id
1 'polypeptide(L)' 'MLEGWVLVFETRTEEINFNVLDVIGGWDEGVMGMQVGEVARLQCSPDYAYGPNGFPAWGIQPNSALVFEIEVLSLQ' A
#
# COMPACT_ATOMS: atom_id res chain seq x y z
N MET A 1 -21.46 -15.24 11.48
CA MET A 1 -21.11 -14.40 12.65
C MET A 1 -19.58 -14.42 12.73
N LEU A 2 -18.83 -13.46 12.20
CA LEU A 2 -19.02 -12.02 12.10
C LEU A 2 -18.68 -11.56 10.68
N GLU A 3 -19.58 -10.80 10.05
CA GLU A 3 -19.25 -10.09 8.82
C GLU A 3 -18.39 -8.88 9.19
N GLY A 4 -17.07 -9.07 9.11
CA GLY A 4 -16.11 -8.00 9.23
C GLY A 4 -16.17 -7.15 7.96
N TRP A 5 -16.47 -5.87 8.12
CA TRP A 5 -16.50 -4.88 7.05
C TRP A 5 -15.22 -4.94 6.21
N VAL A 6 -15.31 -5.43 4.97
CA VAL A 6 -14.27 -5.20 3.97
C VAL A 6 -14.57 -3.83 3.37
N LEU A 7 -13.83 -2.81 3.81
CA LEU A 7 -13.78 -1.55 3.09
C LEU A 7 -13.02 -1.80 1.78
N VAL A 8 -13.78 -2.02 0.70
CA VAL A 8 -13.24 -1.97 -0.66
C VAL A 8 -13.16 -0.49 -1.01
N PHE A 9 -11.97 0.09 -0.91
CA PHE A 9 -11.69 1.37 -1.57
C PHE A 9 -11.66 1.08 -3.07
N GLU A 10 -12.59 1.65 -3.82
CA GLU A 10 -12.52 1.66 -5.28
C GLU A 10 -11.30 2.50 -5.66
N THR A 11 -10.22 1.82 -6.04
CA THR A 11 -8.94 2.43 -6.38
C THR A 11 -9.13 3.34 -7.58
N ARG A 12 -8.99 4.65 -7.38
CA ARG A 12 -8.47 5.49 -8.46
C ARG A 12 -7.10 4.92 -8.79
N THR A 13 -6.94 4.35 -9.98
CA THR A 13 -5.64 3.99 -10.54
C THR A 13 -4.91 5.31 -10.81
N GLU A 14 -4.21 5.82 -9.79
CA GLU A 14 -3.26 6.91 -9.96
C GLU A 14 -1.89 6.29 -10.17
N GLU A 15 -1.28 6.61 -11.31
CA GLU A 15 0.12 6.28 -11.57
C GLU A 15 0.99 7.16 -10.68
N ILE A 16 1.83 6.54 -9.86
CA ILE A 16 2.71 7.24 -8.93
C ILE A 16 4.16 6.88 -9.26
N ASN A 17 4.97 7.90 -9.52
CA ASN A 17 6.42 7.74 -9.57
C ASN A 17 6.97 7.95 -8.16
N PHE A 18 7.72 6.97 -7.66
CA PHE A 18 8.37 7.04 -6.35
C PHE A 18 9.77 6.43 -6.43
N ASN A 19 10.65 6.87 -5.52
CA ASN A 19 11.91 6.18 -5.31
C ASN A 19 11.70 5.06 -4.29
N VAL A 20 12.34 3.92 -4.54
CA VAL A 20 12.52 2.88 -3.51
C VAL A 20 13.21 3.54 -2.30
N LEU A 21 12.79 3.19 -1.08
CA LEU A 21 13.17 3.80 0.21
C LEU A 21 12.50 5.13 0.60
N ASP A 22 11.75 5.81 -0.28
CA ASP A 22 11.02 7.06 0.05
C ASP A 22 9.53 6.82 0.39
N VAL A 23 9.09 5.56 0.42
CA VAL A 23 7.71 5.13 0.64
C VAL A 23 7.56 4.39 1.98
N ILE A 24 6.32 4.03 2.34
CA ILE A 24 6.08 3.17 3.52
C ILE A 24 6.83 1.84 3.38
N GLY A 25 7.29 1.28 4.50
CA GLY A 25 8.13 0.08 4.50
C GLY A 25 7.50 -1.11 3.76
N GLY A 26 6.17 -1.26 3.83
CA GLY A 26 5.48 -2.34 3.13
C GLY A 26 5.55 -2.24 1.60
N TRP A 27 5.66 -1.02 1.06
CA TRP A 27 5.91 -0.84 -0.37
C TRP A 27 7.37 -1.11 -0.69
N ASP A 28 8.29 -0.57 0.11
CA ASP A 28 9.73 -0.77 -0.08
C ASP A 28 10.08 -2.26 -0.15
N GLU A 29 9.62 -3.06 0.81
CA GLU A 29 9.83 -4.51 0.80
C GLU A 29 8.97 -5.23 -0.24
N GLY A 30 7.72 -4.81 -0.42
CA GLY A 30 6.76 -5.51 -1.27
C GLY A 30 7.01 -5.36 -2.77
N VAL A 31 7.65 -4.27 -3.19
CA VAL A 31 8.00 -4.04 -4.60
C VAL A 31 9.43 -4.49 -4.94
N MET A 32 10.24 -4.80 -3.93
CA MET A 32 11.59 -5.32 -4.15
C MET A 32 11.53 -6.63 -4.94
N GLY A 33 12.13 -6.61 -6.14
CA GLY A 33 12.22 -7.79 -7.00
C GLY A 33 11.03 -8.01 -7.94
N MET A 34 10.01 -7.15 -7.89
CA MET A 34 8.94 -7.16 -8.88
C MET A 34 9.46 -6.82 -10.28
N GLN A 35 8.84 -7.41 -11.31
CA GLN A 35 9.15 -7.13 -12.71
C GLN A 35 8.15 -6.17 -13.33
N VAL A 36 8.54 -5.46 -14.40
CA VAL A 36 7.61 -4.63 -15.17
C VAL A 36 6.46 -5.49 -15.70
N GLY A 37 5.23 -5.05 -15.46
CA GLY A 37 3.98 -5.74 -15.77
C GLY A 37 3.51 -6.73 -14.70
N GLU A 38 4.26 -6.90 -13.60
CA GLU A 38 3.84 -7.74 -12.48
C GLU A 38 2.83 -7.00 -11.61
N VAL A 39 1.80 -7.74 -11.17
CA VAL A 39 0.78 -7.27 -10.21
C VAL A 39 0.97 -8.02 -8.90
N ALA A 40 1.12 -7.30 -7.80
CA ALA A 40 1.23 -7.86 -6.46
C ALA A 40 0.20 -7.25 -5.51
N ARG A 41 -0.29 -8.08 -4.58
CA ARG A 41 -1.14 -7.62 -3.48
C ARG A 41 -0.34 -7.59 -2.18
N LEU A 42 -0.16 -6.40 -1.64
CA LEU A 42 0.61 -6.17 -0.41
C LEU A 42 -0.33 -5.96 0.76
N GLN A 43 -0.18 -6.80 1.79
CA GLN A 43 -0.87 -6.62 3.07
C GLN A 43 0.13 -6.09 4.09
N CYS A 44 -0.02 -4.82 4.45
CA CYS A 44 0.90 -4.12 5.33
C CYS A 44 0.30 -4.05 6.74
N SER A 45 1.02 -4.58 7.73
CA SER A 45 0.73 -4.29 9.13
C SER A 45 1.01 -2.80 9.42
N PRO A 46 0.45 -2.24 10.51
CA PRO A 46 0.54 -0.80 10.75
C PRO A 46 1.97 -0.25 10.85
N ASP A 47 2.90 -1.02 11.41
CA ASP A 47 4.33 -0.71 11.52
C ASP A 47 5.05 -0.65 10.16
N TYR A 48 4.50 -1.31 9.14
CA TYR A 48 4.92 -1.24 7.74
C TYR A 48 4.08 -0.27 6.89
N ALA A 49 3.15 0.45 7.53
CA ALA A 49 2.28 1.45 6.92
C ALA A 49 2.47 2.81 7.61
N TYR A 50 1.42 3.39 8.18
CA TYR A 50 1.45 4.73 8.80
C TYR A 50 1.49 4.72 10.33
N GLY A 51 1.61 3.53 10.93
CA GLY A 51 1.80 3.33 12.36
C GLY A 51 0.75 4.01 13.25
N PRO A 52 1.12 4.42 14.47
CA PRO A 52 0.20 4.99 15.45
C PRO A 52 -0.29 6.40 15.10
N ASN A 53 0.34 7.07 14.13
CA ASN A 53 -0.08 8.41 13.71
C ASN A 53 -1.15 8.37 12.62
N GLY A 54 -1.25 7.25 11.89
CA GLY A 54 -2.11 7.16 10.71
C GLY A 54 -1.70 8.18 9.64
N PHE A 55 -2.61 8.48 8.73
CA PHE A 55 -2.42 9.53 7.73
C PHE A 55 -3.73 10.33 7.54
N PRO A 56 -3.97 11.35 8.40
CA PRO A 56 -5.24 12.06 8.43
C PRO A 56 -5.60 12.76 7.11
N ALA A 57 -4.59 13.23 6.36
CA ALA A 57 -4.80 13.85 5.06
C ALA A 57 -5.54 12.93 4.07
N TRP A 58 -5.38 11.61 4.23
CA TRP A 58 -5.98 10.57 3.39
C TRP A 58 -7.01 9.73 4.17
N GLY A 59 -7.42 10.17 5.36
CA GLY A 59 -8.41 9.48 6.19
C GLY A 59 -7.94 8.17 6.83
N ILE A 60 -6.63 7.87 6.81
CA ILE A 60 -6.09 6.64 7.38
C ILE A 60 -5.97 6.80 8.90
N GLN A 61 -6.67 5.95 9.64
CA GLN A 61 -6.67 5.98 11.10
C GLN A 61 -5.34 5.47 11.68
N PRO A 62 -5.01 5.89 12.92
CA PRO A 62 -3.97 5.26 13.73
C PRO A 62 -4.07 3.74 13.76
N ASN A 63 -2.93 3.06 13.58
CA ASN A 63 -2.79 1.60 13.65
C ASN A 63 -3.64 0.82 12.63
N SER A 64 -4.04 1.43 11.52
CA SER A 64 -4.71 0.72 10.43
C SER A 64 -3.75 -0.21 9.68
N ALA A 65 -4.17 -1.46 9.48
CA ALA A 65 -3.57 -2.33 8.47
C ALA A 65 -4.09 -1.92 7.09
N LEU A 66 -3.23 -1.98 6.07
CA LEU A 66 -3.55 -1.58 4.71
C LEU A 66 -3.36 -2.73 3.73
N VAL A 67 -4.15 -2.71 2.67
CA VAL A 67 -4.01 -3.65 1.57
C VAL A 67 -3.90 -2.84 0.28
N PHE A 68 -2.84 -3.09 -0.46
CA PHE A 68 -2.57 -2.46 -1.75
C PHE A 68 -2.56 -3.52 -2.86
N GLU A 69 -2.98 -3.13 -4.04
CA GLU A 69 -2.71 -3.84 -5.28
C GLU A 69 -1.83 -2.93 -6.11
N ILE A 70 -0.65 -3.41 -6.48
CA ILE A 70 0.39 -2.62 -7.15
C ILE A 70 0.74 -3.31 -8.47
N GLU A 71 0.78 -2.53 -9.54
CA GLU A 71 1.32 -2.94 -10.83
C GLU A 71 2.59 -2.12 -11.12
N VAL A 72 3.68 -2.80 -11.52
CA VAL A 72 4.90 -2.10 -11.94
C VAL A 72 4.78 -1.73 -13.42
N LEU A 73 4.49 -0.47 -13.70
CA LEU A 73 4.34 0.02 -15.08
C LEU A 73 5.69 0.24 -15.77
N SER A 74 6.72 0.63 -15.02
CA SER A 74 8.06 0.95 -15.54
C SER A 74 9.11 0.95 -14.42
N LEU A 75 10.37 0.67 -14.77
CA LEU A 75 11.55 0.84 -13.91
C LEU A 75 12.52 1.77 -14.63
N GLN A 76 13.02 2.80 -13.94
CA GLN A 76 13.95 3.81 -14.48
C GLN A 76 15.30 3.79 -13.77
#